data_AF-A0A2V5M1C3-F1
#
_entry.id   AF-A0A2V5M1C3-F1
#
_cell.length_a   1.000
_cell.length_b   1.000
_cell.length_c   1.000
_cell.angle_alpha   90.00
_cell.angle_beta   90.00
_cell.angle_gamma   90.00
#
_symmetry.space_group_name_H-M   'P 1'
#
loop_
_entity.id
_entity.type
_entity.pdbx_description
1 polymer ?
#
loop_
_entity_poly.entity_id
_entity_poly.type
_entity_poly.pdbx_seq_one_letter_code
_entity_poly.pdbx_strand_id
1 'polypeptide(L)'
;KEPLPPDSPLLDPEIADRCRVFHHFASGARITRLDVDPEKGMAGRCVQGLIDVLEGNYGGDPTKMPYVVNKEAFVKSSGTPNAQRPTPNIQ
;
A
#
# COMPACT_ATOMS: atom_id res chain seq x y z
N LYS A 1 -16.15 5.18 6.27
CA LYS A 1 -15.30 6.12 7.04
C LYS A 1 -14.77 5.37 8.25
N GLU A 2 -13.47 5.50 8.55
CA GLU A 2 -12.87 4.95 9.76
C GLU A 2 -12.51 6.11 10.72
N PRO A 3 -12.65 5.94 12.06
CA PRO A 3 -13.32 4.81 12.73
C PRO A 3 -14.80 4.73 12.34
N LEU A 4 -15.42 3.57 12.57
CA LEU A 4 -16.82 3.36 12.19
C LEU A 4 -17.72 4.34 12.96
N PRO A 5 -18.57 5.14 12.28
CA PRO A 5 -19.51 6.03 12.96
C PRO A 5 -20.51 5.26 13.84
N PRO A 6 -20.96 5.83 14.97
CA PRO A 6 -21.89 5.16 15.89
C PRO A 6 -23.30 4.97 15.30
N ASP A 7 -23.67 5.76 14.30
CA ASP A 7 -24.93 5.69 13.56
C ASP A 7 -24.83 4.81 12.29
N SER A 8 -23.76 4.02 12.16
CA SER A 8 -23.58 3.16 10.99
C SER A 8 -24.65 2.08 10.92
N PRO A 9 -25.25 1.83 9.74
CA PRO A 9 -26.18 0.71 9.55
C PRO A 9 -25.53 -0.67 9.78
N LEU A 10 -24.19 -0.75 9.83
CA LEU A 10 -23.48 -1.98 10.17
C LEU A 10 -23.56 -2.33 11.66
N LEU A 11 -24.03 -1.41 12.50
CA LEU A 11 -24.24 -1.59 13.94
C LEU A 11 -25.73 -1.83 14.29
N ASP A 12 -26.60 -1.98 13.28
CA ASP A 12 -28.03 -2.18 13.47
C ASP A 12 -28.31 -3.50 14.23
N PRO A 13 -29.05 -3.46 15.36
CA PRO A 13 -29.43 -4.67 16.10
C PRO A 13 -30.15 -5.72 15.25
N GLU A 14 -30.90 -5.35 14.21
CA GLU A 14 -31.63 -6.28 13.33
C GLU A 14 -30.72 -7.17 12.47
N ILE A 15 -29.44 -6.81 12.34
CA ILE A 15 -28.45 -7.58 11.57
C ILE A 15 -27.36 -8.18 12.47
N ALA A 16 -27.46 -8.03 13.80
CA ALA A 16 -26.41 -8.43 14.73
C ALA A 16 -26.10 -9.94 14.70
N ASP A 17 -27.05 -10.77 14.26
CA ASP A 17 -26.89 -12.21 14.09
C ASP A 17 -26.10 -12.59 12.83
N ARG A 18 -26.07 -11.71 11.81
CA ARG A 18 -25.49 -11.95 10.49
C ARG A 18 -24.25 -11.10 10.18
N CYS A 19 -24.11 -9.94 10.82
CA CYS A 19 -23.01 -9.01 10.62
C CYS A 19 -22.08 -8.98 11.83
N ARG A 20 -20.78 -9.20 11.61
CA ARG A 20 -19.75 -9.02 12.64
C ARG A 20 -18.77 -7.96 12.18
N VAL A 21 -18.73 -6.86 12.94
CA VAL A 21 -17.83 -5.74 12.67
C VAL A 21 -16.61 -5.86 13.57
N PHE A 22 -15.43 -5.73 12.97
CA PHE A 22 -14.16 -5.66 13.68
C PHE A 22 -13.47 -4.34 13.32
N HIS A 23 -12.71 -3.77 14.26
CA HIS A 23 -11.78 -2.69 13.90
C HIS A 23 -10.78 -3.21 12.85
N HIS A 24 -10.19 -2.34 12.04
CA HIS A 24 -9.31 -2.71 10.93
C HIS A 24 -7.97 -3.32 11.42
N PHE A 25 -8.02 -4.52 12.02
CA PHE A 25 -6.88 -5.22 12.62
C PHE A 25 -6.63 -6.59 12.01
N ALA A 26 -7.35 -6.97 10.94
CA ALA A 26 -7.27 -8.30 10.33
C ALA A 26 -5.83 -8.72 9.98
N SER A 27 -4.96 -7.76 9.61
CA SER A 27 -3.52 -7.97 9.34
C SER A 27 -2.59 -7.25 10.34
N GLY A 28 -3.10 -6.89 11.52
CA GLY A 28 -2.40 -6.09 12.54
C GLY A 28 -1.50 -6.86 13.50
N ALA A 29 -1.29 -8.16 13.31
CA ALA A 29 -0.44 -8.97 14.19
C ALA A 29 1.04 -8.57 14.08
N ARG A 30 1.84 -8.83 15.13
CA ARG A 30 3.28 -8.49 15.15
C ARG A 30 4.02 -9.07 13.94
N ILE A 31 3.78 -10.33 13.59
CA ILE A 31 4.42 -11.00 12.45
C ILE A 31 3.99 -10.36 11.12
N THR A 32 2.69 -10.16 10.90
CA THR A 32 2.19 -9.65 9.62
C THR A 32 2.44 -8.16 9.41
N ARG A 33 2.49 -7.37 10.49
CA ARG A 33 2.62 -5.90 10.44
C ARG A 33 4.05 -5.41 10.68
N LEU A 34 4.73 -5.94 11.70
CA LEU A 34 5.94 -5.37 12.28
C LEU A 34 7.21 -6.19 12.08
N ASP A 35 7.12 -7.41 11.54
CA ASP A 35 8.32 -8.21 11.26
C ASP A 35 9.20 -7.51 10.22
N VAL A 36 10.51 -7.52 10.49
CA VAL A 36 11.55 -6.89 9.65
C VAL A 36 11.92 -7.76 8.47
N ASP A 37 11.64 -9.07 8.54
CA ASP A 37 11.82 -10.00 7.43
C ASP A 37 10.80 -9.70 6.32
N PRO A 38 11.24 -9.32 5.11
CA PRO A 38 10.34 -9.01 3.99
C PRO A 38 9.50 -10.21 3.54
N GLU A 39 9.88 -11.43 3.86
CA GLU A 39 9.06 -12.60 3.54
C GLU A 39 7.91 -12.77 4.55
N LYS A 40 7.99 -12.12 5.72
CA LYS A 40 7.01 -12.25 6.80
C LYS A 40 6.12 -11.02 6.96
N GLY A 41 6.73 -9.86 7.18
CA GLY A 41 6.04 -8.65 7.62
C GLY A 41 5.89 -7.58 6.56
N MET A 42 4.83 -6.78 6.67
CA MET A 42 4.66 -5.58 5.83
C MET A 42 5.74 -4.54 6.08
N ALA A 43 6.26 -4.40 7.31
CA ALA A 43 7.37 -3.50 7.60
C ALA A 43 8.63 -3.89 6.81
N GLY A 44 9.04 -5.16 6.85
CA GLY A 44 10.12 -5.68 6.03
C GLY A 44 9.92 -5.43 4.53
N ARG A 45 8.74 -5.77 3.98
CA ARG A 45 8.42 -5.54 2.55
C ARG A 45 8.49 -4.06 2.16
N CYS A 46 7.99 -3.18 3.02
CA CYS A 46 8.03 -1.73 2.78
C CYS A 46 9.47 -1.23 2.67
N VAL A 47 10.33 -1.62 3.61
CA VAL A 47 11.74 -1.23 3.60
C VAL A 47 12.47 -1.85 2.41
N GLN A 48 12.24 -3.13 2.11
CA GLN A 48 12.83 -3.79 0.95
C GLN A 48 12.45 -3.10 -0.37
N GLY A 49 11.20 -2.68 -0.52
CA GLY A 49 10.76 -1.95 -1.70
C GLY A 49 11.46 -0.60 -1.88
N LEU A 50 11.82 0.09 -0.79
CA LEU A 50 12.63 1.30 -0.84
C LEU A 50 14.08 0.99 -1.21
N ILE A 51 14.68 -0.06 -0.63
CA ILE A 51 16.03 -0.52 -0.96
C ILE A 51 16.13 -0.83 -2.46
N ASP A 52 15.17 -1.59 -3.00
CA ASP A 52 15.13 -1.97 -4.41
C ASP A 52 15.14 -0.76 -5.35
N VAL A 53 14.50 0.35 -4.96
CA VAL A 53 14.52 1.62 -5.71
C VAL A 53 15.86 2.32 -5.60
N LEU A 54 16.41 2.43 -4.38
CA LEU A 54 17.66 3.16 -4.12
C LEU A 54 18.88 2.45 -4.72
N GLU A 55 18.90 1.12 -4.67
CA GLU A 55 20.00 0.30 -5.20
C GLU A 55 19.86 -0.02 -6.69
N GLY A 56 18.73 0.37 -7.31
CA GLY A 56 18.48 0.09 -8.72
C GLY A 56 18.29 -1.39 -9.01
N ASN A 57 17.73 -2.15 -8.07
CA ASN A 57 17.33 -3.53 -8.31
C ASN A 57 16.33 -3.61 -9.48
N TYR A 58 16.23 -4.78 -10.11
CA TYR A 58 15.46 -4.97 -11.35
C TYR A 58 15.95 -4.08 -12.52
N GLY A 59 17.23 -3.67 -12.49
CA GLY A 59 17.83 -2.80 -13.52
C GLY A 59 17.36 -1.35 -13.44
N GLY A 60 16.95 -0.89 -12.26
CA GLY A 60 16.48 0.47 -12.01
C GLY A 60 15.15 0.81 -12.68
N ASP A 61 14.36 -0.21 -13.04
CA ASP A 61 13.09 -0.07 -13.76
C ASP A 61 11.91 -0.43 -12.85
N PRO A 62 11.17 0.57 -12.32
CA PRO A 62 10.00 0.32 -11.47
C PRO A 62 8.90 -0.51 -12.14
N THR A 63 8.84 -0.56 -13.47
CA THR A 63 7.86 -1.40 -14.17
C THR A 63 8.13 -2.90 -13.99
N LYS A 64 9.36 -3.27 -13.58
CA LYS A 64 9.76 -4.65 -13.30
C LYS A 64 9.64 -5.03 -11.83
N MET A 65 9.47 -4.06 -10.92
CA MET A 65 9.30 -4.33 -9.50
C MET A 65 7.91 -4.96 -9.23
N PRO A 66 7.82 -6.02 -8.41
CA PRO A 66 6.59 -6.79 -8.24
C PRO A 66 5.51 -6.08 -7.42
N TYR A 67 5.88 -5.13 -6.57
CA TYR A 67 4.97 -4.39 -5.68
C TYR A 67 4.51 -3.04 -6.25
N VAL A 68 5.00 -2.65 -7.43
CA VAL A 68 4.56 -1.43 -8.12
C VAL A 68 3.24 -1.70 -8.83
N VAL A 69 2.18 -1.06 -8.37
CA VAL A 69 0.81 -1.25 -8.88
C VAL A 69 0.46 -0.32 -10.04
N ASN A 70 1.07 0.88 -10.09
CA ASN A 70 0.82 1.94 -11.07
C ASN A 70 1.99 2.04 -12.08
N LYS A 71 2.31 0.93 -12.74
CA LYS A 71 3.48 0.80 -13.62
C LYS A 71 3.47 1.81 -14.77
N GLU A 72 2.29 2.19 -15.23
CA GLU A 72 2.05 3.21 -16.26
C GLU A 72 2.67 4.56 -15.92
N ALA A 73 2.81 4.91 -14.64
CA ALA A 73 3.46 6.15 -14.20
C ALA A 73 4.98 6.19 -14.49
N PHE A 74 5.57 5.05 -14.85
CA PHE A 74 7.00 4.89 -15.09
C PHE A 74 7.34 4.52 -16.54
N VAL A 75 6.33 4.33 -17.40
CA VAL A 75 6.56 4.13 -18.84
C VAL A 75 7.12 5.43 -19.42
N LYS A 76 8.31 5.37 -20.02
CA LYS A 76 8.88 6.52 -20.72
C LYS A 76 7.97 6.89 -21.89
N SER A 77 7.40 8.09 -21.87
CA SER A 77 6.75 8.65 -23.06
C SER A 77 7.79 8.77 -24.16
N SER A 78 7.58 8.05 -25.26
CA SER A 78 8.39 8.17 -26.47
C SER A 78 8.14 9.55 -27.11
N GLY A 79 8.86 10.57 -26.66
CA GLY A 79 8.86 11.89 -27.30
C GLY A 79 9.13 13.06 -26.34
N THR A 80 10.34 13.62 -26.43
CA THR A 80 10.80 14.91 -25.86
C THR A 80 10.91 14.98 -24.31
N PRO A 81 11.95 15.64 -23.75
CA PRO A 81 12.03 15.85 -22.30
C PRO A 81 10.96 16.86 -21.91
N ASN A 82 9.82 16.36 -21.40
CA ASN A 82 8.79 17.24 -20.89
C ASN A 82 9.22 17.75 -19.50
N ALA A 83 9.28 19.08 -19.38
CA ALA A 83 9.30 19.76 -18.10
C ALA A 83 8.08 19.32 -17.27
N GLN A 84 8.21 19.39 -15.96
CA GLN A 84 7.20 18.98 -14.98
C GLN A 84 7.01 17.47 -14.81
N ARG A 85 7.93 16.85 -14.05
CA ARG A 85 7.53 15.80 -13.11
C ARG A 85 6.54 16.45 -12.13
N PRO A 86 5.29 15.96 -11.98
CA PRO A 86 4.42 16.45 -10.92
C PRO A 86 5.10 16.14 -9.58
N THR A 87 5.38 17.18 -8.80
CA THR A 87 5.83 17.02 -7.42
C THR A 87 4.73 16.30 -6.65
N PRO A 88 5.03 15.23 -5.90
CA PRO A 88 4.03 14.58 -5.06
C PRO A 88 3.47 15.62 -4.08
N ASN A 89 2.15 15.75 -4.07
CA ASN A 89 1.45 16.60 -3.12
C ASN A 89 1.51 15.90 -1.76
N ILE A 90 2.55 16.17 -0.99
CA ILE A 90 2.63 15.75 0.41
C ILE A 90 1.70 16.69 1.17
N GLN A 91 0.44 16.27 1.32
CA GLN A 91 -0.47 16.80 2.34
C GLN A 91 -0.16 16.16 3.68
#